data_AF-A0AAE9DQ17-F1
#
_entry.id   AF-A0AAE9DQ17-F1
#
_cell.length_a   1.000
_cell.length_b   1.000
_cell.length_c   1.000
_cell.angle_alpha   90.00
_cell.angle_beta   90.00
_cell.angle_gamma   90.00
#
_symmetry.space_group_name_H-M   'P 1'
#
loop_
_entity.id
_entity.type
_entity.pdbx_description
1 polymer ?
#
loop_
_entity_poly.entity_id
_entity_poly.type
_entity_poly.pdbx_seq_one_letter_code
_entity_poly.pdbx_strand_id
1 'polypeptide(L)'
;MCCPIFYLLLVLVSRSKSEYDAMMIKFYGRVESQLPSTSGSLMAKDTCVTKCLDDKECVLAYMDTAGYCLNYKFSSFNESTSLLEVPKSDGLMVAVKTNEMVCPTGSYLDIKMAYVDRRNDANYPFEWVKNENGWTIKCTCPAPGMIFKRSETMTVCVKRYDFKGTNNDARKYCEDQGLKMVGVANQAELDALTCGIGRELWVDGTTSCITACSPGDYTFQDGGLTTSMSGVTVKYDTYRTYCLYALNGFVWANSCDQTNKADGSVLCGFALPV
;
A
#
# COMPACT_ATOMS: atom_id res chain seq x y z
N MET A 1 -21.84 -57.02 -25.66
CA MET A 1 -22.08 -55.77 -26.41
C MET A 1 -22.91 -54.86 -25.51
N CYS A 2 -22.27 -54.10 -24.61
CA CYS A 2 -21.80 -52.72 -24.78
C CYS A 2 -22.92 -51.72 -25.12
N CYS A 3 -23.44 -51.04 -24.10
CA CYS A 3 -23.72 -49.60 -24.18
C CYS A 3 -23.71 -49.01 -22.74
N PRO A 4 -22.96 -47.94 -22.48
CA PRO A 4 -22.56 -47.54 -21.13
C PRO A 4 -23.58 -46.63 -20.46
N ILE A 5 -23.61 -46.73 -19.13
CA ILE A 5 -24.26 -45.80 -18.22
C ILE A 5 -23.67 -44.41 -18.45
N PHE A 6 -24.50 -43.50 -18.94
CA PHE A 6 -24.20 -42.08 -19.07
C PHE A 6 -24.13 -41.50 -17.64
N TYR A 7 -22.96 -41.58 -17.01
CA TYR A 7 -22.65 -40.80 -15.82
C TYR A 7 -22.62 -39.33 -16.26
N LEU A 8 -23.75 -38.65 -16.09
CA LEU A 8 -23.81 -37.20 -16.12
C LEU A 8 -23.10 -36.69 -14.87
N LEU A 9 -21.77 -36.61 -14.94
CA LEU A 9 -20.96 -35.81 -14.03
C LEU A 9 -21.37 -34.36 -14.24
N LEU A 10 -22.39 -33.93 -13.51
CA LEU A 10 -22.60 -32.53 -13.15
C LEU A 10 -21.39 -32.14 -12.31
N VAL A 11 -20.30 -31.79 -13.00
CA VAL A 11 -19.26 -30.95 -12.43
C VAL A 11 -19.98 -29.65 -12.11
N LEU A 12 -20.37 -29.52 -10.84
CA LEU A 12 -20.58 -28.24 -10.21
C LEU A 12 -19.27 -27.48 -10.39
N VAL A 13 -19.14 -26.79 -11.52
CA VAL A 13 -18.29 -25.61 -11.59
C VAL A 13 -19.03 -24.61 -10.72
N SER A 14 -18.88 -24.74 -9.41
CA SER A 14 -18.85 -23.57 -8.56
C SER A 14 -17.81 -22.68 -9.22
N ARG A 15 -18.27 -21.71 -10.03
CA ARG A 15 -17.55 -20.45 -10.13
C ARG A 15 -17.54 -19.97 -8.69
N SER A 16 -16.50 -20.35 -7.95
CA SER A 16 -16.05 -19.51 -6.86
C SER A 16 -15.98 -18.14 -7.49
N LYS A 17 -16.82 -17.20 -7.03
CA LYS A 17 -16.48 -15.80 -7.20
C LYS A 17 -15.13 -15.69 -6.53
N SER A 18 -14.10 -15.70 -7.36
CA SER A 18 -12.75 -15.45 -6.93
C SER A 18 -12.83 -14.13 -6.18
N GLU A 19 -12.32 -14.07 -4.95
CA GLU A 19 -12.14 -12.82 -4.19
C GLU A 19 -11.32 -11.76 -4.99
N TYR A 20 -10.82 -12.17 -6.16
CA TYR A 20 -9.97 -11.44 -7.08
C TYR A 20 -10.69 -10.90 -8.34
N ASP A 21 -11.98 -11.19 -8.57
CA ASP A 21 -12.69 -10.65 -9.75
C ASP A 21 -13.13 -9.20 -9.49
N ALA A 22 -12.25 -8.25 -9.79
CA ALA A 22 -12.56 -6.82 -9.74
C ALA A 22 -13.53 -6.42 -10.86
N MET A 23 -14.36 -5.41 -10.59
CA MET A 23 -15.22 -4.76 -11.58
C MET A 23 -15.23 -3.25 -11.38
N MET A 24 -15.80 -2.52 -12.34
CA MET A 24 -15.86 -1.06 -12.32
C MET A 24 -17.32 -0.60 -12.33
N ILE A 25 -17.75 0.10 -11.28
CA ILE A 25 -19.07 0.73 -11.20
C ILE A 25 -18.99 2.08 -11.91
N LYS A 26 -19.73 2.24 -13.03
CA LYS A 26 -19.75 3.48 -13.82
C LYS A 26 -20.98 4.33 -13.46
N PHE A 27 -20.80 5.64 -13.26
CA PHE A 27 -21.90 6.59 -13.09
C PHE A 27 -21.51 8.01 -13.51
N TYR A 28 -22.50 8.88 -13.70
CA TYR A 28 -22.25 10.29 -14.00
C TYR A 28 -21.83 10.98 -12.71
N GLY A 29 -20.57 11.41 -12.65
CA GLY A 29 -20.02 11.99 -11.45
C GLY A 29 -18.74 12.77 -11.72
N ARG A 30 -18.27 13.46 -10.68
CA ARG A 30 -17.04 14.25 -10.69
C ARG A 30 -16.26 14.05 -9.40
N VAL A 31 -14.95 14.30 -9.48
CA VAL A 31 -14.04 14.36 -8.33
C VAL A 31 -13.92 15.83 -7.89
N GLU A 32 -14.23 16.17 -6.63
CA GLU A 32 -14.22 17.58 -6.18
C GLU A 32 -12.82 18.12 -5.86
N SER A 33 -11.96 17.33 -5.23
CA SER A 33 -10.58 17.72 -4.96
C SER A 33 -9.72 17.38 -6.17
N GLN A 34 -9.27 18.40 -6.90
CA GLN A 34 -8.21 18.21 -7.88
C GLN A 34 -6.91 17.84 -7.16
N LEU A 35 -6.49 16.58 -7.22
CA LEU A 35 -5.17 16.15 -6.79
C LEU A 35 -4.57 15.13 -7.78
N PRO A 36 -3.34 15.37 -8.28
CA PRO A 36 -2.92 16.56 -9.01
C PRO A 36 -3.30 16.45 -10.49
N SER A 37 -3.92 17.50 -11.03
CA SER A 37 -4.02 17.71 -12.47
C SER A 37 -2.64 17.98 -13.05
N THR A 38 -2.01 16.96 -13.63
CA THR A 38 -1.06 17.15 -14.73
C THR A 38 -1.32 16.08 -15.78
N SER A 39 -2.07 16.46 -16.81
CA SER A 39 -2.35 15.70 -18.04
C SER A 39 -3.06 14.35 -17.85
N GLY A 40 -4.39 14.39 -17.82
CA GLY A 40 -5.15 13.24 -18.30
C GLY A 40 -4.71 12.88 -19.72
N SER A 41 -4.90 11.64 -20.12
CA SER A 41 -4.58 11.18 -21.47
C SER A 41 -5.83 11.20 -22.34
N LEU A 42 -5.71 11.72 -23.56
CA LEU A 42 -6.81 11.67 -24.52
C LEU A 42 -7.05 10.21 -24.95
N MET A 43 -8.17 9.62 -24.55
CA MET A 43 -8.54 8.25 -24.94
C MET A 43 -10.04 8.00 -24.81
N ALA A 44 -10.53 6.95 -25.47
CA ALA A 44 -11.93 6.55 -25.39
C ALA A 44 -12.34 6.14 -23.97
N LYS A 45 -13.60 6.41 -23.61
CA LYS A 45 -14.16 6.14 -22.27
C LYS A 45 -13.98 4.69 -21.83
N ASP A 46 -14.32 3.72 -22.68
CA ASP A 46 -14.17 2.31 -22.32
C ASP A 46 -12.70 1.89 -22.18
N THR A 47 -11.81 2.44 -23.01
CA THR A 47 -10.36 2.22 -22.85
C THR A 47 -9.83 2.75 -21.53
N CYS A 48 -10.31 3.92 -21.09
CA CYS A 48 -9.97 4.50 -19.79
C CYS A 48 -10.35 3.54 -18.64
N VAL A 49 -11.59 3.05 -18.65
CA VAL A 49 -12.09 2.10 -17.64
C VAL A 49 -11.33 0.78 -17.67
N THR A 50 -11.13 0.19 -18.85
CA THR A 50 -10.40 -1.08 -18.98
C THR A 50 -8.96 -0.95 -18.50
N LYS A 51 -8.26 0.13 -18.85
CA LYS A 51 -6.91 0.39 -18.33
C LYS A 51 -6.87 0.47 -16.81
N CYS A 52 -7.85 1.14 -16.19
CA CYS A 52 -7.92 1.17 -14.74
C CYS A 52 -8.26 -0.21 -14.17
N LEU A 53 -9.18 -0.96 -14.80
CA LEU A 53 -9.54 -2.31 -14.36
C LEU A 53 -8.32 -3.25 -14.34
N ASP A 54 -7.51 -3.21 -15.39
CA ASP A 54 -6.34 -4.07 -15.58
C ASP A 54 -5.13 -3.66 -14.70
N ASP A 55 -5.02 -2.37 -14.35
CA ASP A 55 -3.97 -1.88 -13.45
C ASP A 55 -4.27 -2.27 -11.98
N LYS A 56 -3.37 -3.06 -11.38
CA LYS A 56 -3.48 -3.57 -10.00
C LYS A 56 -3.65 -2.46 -8.95
N GLU A 57 -3.09 -1.27 -9.19
CA GLU A 57 -3.07 -0.15 -8.25
C GLU A 57 -4.12 0.92 -8.56
N CYS A 58 -4.72 0.91 -9.76
CA CYS A 58 -5.77 1.85 -10.11
C CYS A 58 -7.10 1.49 -9.44
N VAL A 59 -7.77 2.50 -8.88
CA VAL A 59 -9.01 2.33 -8.11
C VAL A 59 -10.14 3.25 -8.56
N LEU A 60 -9.83 4.26 -9.37
CA LEU A 60 -10.81 5.21 -9.90
C LEU A 60 -10.37 5.68 -11.29
N ALA A 61 -11.28 5.63 -12.27
CA ALA A 61 -11.13 6.31 -13.55
C ALA A 61 -12.11 7.49 -13.61
N TYR A 62 -11.65 8.63 -14.11
CA TYR A 62 -12.45 9.83 -14.32
C TYR A 62 -12.28 10.33 -15.75
N MET A 63 -13.38 10.75 -16.37
CA MET A 63 -13.41 11.21 -17.74
C MET A 63 -14.18 12.51 -17.83
N ASP A 64 -13.52 13.51 -18.40
CA ASP A 64 -14.13 14.81 -18.66
C ASP A 64 -14.84 14.86 -20.03
N THR A 65 -15.46 16.00 -20.31
CA THR A 65 -16.16 16.27 -21.57
C THR A 65 -15.24 16.46 -22.76
N ALA A 66 -13.95 16.75 -22.53
CA ALA A 66 -12.93 16.88 -23.57
C ALA A 66 -12.28 15.53 -23.93
N GLY A 67 -12.66 14.44 -23.25
CA GLY A 67 -12.16 13.09 -23.51
C GLY A 67 -10.83 12.78 -22.80
N TYR A 68 -10.41 13.60 -21.84
CA TYR A 68 -9.27 13.29 -21.00
C TYR A 68 -9.66 12.26 -19.94
N CYS A 69 -8.86 11.20 -19.89
CA CYS A 69 -8.94 10.14 -18.89
C CYS A 69 -7.91 10.38 -17.79
N LEU A 70 -8.34 10.33 -16.54
CA LEU A 70 -7.49 10.29 -15.36
C LEU A 70 -7.73 8.98 -14.60
N ASN A 71 -6.65 8.21 -14.39
CA ASN A 71 -6.65 6.98 -13.61
C ASN A 71 -5.93 7.23 -12.29
N TYR A 72 -6.65 7.11 -11.18
CA TYR A 72 -6.13 7.37 -9.85
C TYR A 72 -5.78 6.07 -9.13
N LYS A 73 -4.63 6.10 -8.47
CA LYS A 73 -4.21 5.06 -7.51
C LYS A 73 -4.71 5.42 -6.13
N PHE A 74 -5.00 4.42 -5.30
CA PHE A 74 -5.44 4.69 -3.92
C PHE A 74 -4.42 5.52 -3.14
N SER A 75 -3.12 5.26 -3.36
CA SER A 75 -2.01 5.99 -2.76
C SER A 75 -1.96 7.49 -3.09
N SER A 76 -2.70 7.94 -4.11
CA SER A 76 -2.75 9.35 -4.50
C SER A 76 -3.72 10.18 -3.66
N PHE A 77 -4.60 9.55 -2.86
CA PHE A 77 -5.57 10.25 -2.02
C PHE A 77 -4.99 10.61 -0.65
N ASN A 78 -4.02 11.54 -0.62
CA ASN A 78 -3.38 12.02 0.61
C ASN A 78 -4.34 12.80 1.54
N GLU A 79 -5.31 13.50 0.94
CA GLU A 79 -6.40 14.21 1.60
C GLU A 79 -7.74 13.56 1.29
N SER A 80 -8.77 13.94 2.05
CA SER A 80 -10.13 13.46 1.80
C SER A 80 -10.57 13.88 0.39
N THR A 81 -10.92 12.91 -0.43
CA THR A 81 -11.37 13.10 -1.80
C THR A 81 -12.83 12.71 -1.93
N SER A 82 -13.63 13.60 -2.51
CA SER A 82 -15.06 13.40 -2.69
C SER A 82 -15.41 13.06 -4.14
N LEU A 83 -16.27 12.05 -4.30
CA LEU A 83 -17.00 11.75 -5.51
C LEU A 83 -18.43 12.24 -5.36
N LEU A 84 -18.87 13.07 -6.29
CA LEU A 84 -20.25 13.55 -6.34
C LEU A 84 -20.94 13.05 -7.60
N GLU A 85 -22.23 12.79 -7.49
CA GLU A 85 -23.08 12.61 -8.66
C GLU A 85 -23.25 13.96 -9.38
N VAL A 86 -23.30 13.91 -10.70
CA VAL A 86 -23.65 15.06 -11.53
C VAL A 86 -24.73 14.68 -12.54
N PRO A 87 -25.53 15.65 -13.03
CA PRO A 87 -26.47 15.39 -14.11
C PRO A 87 -25.79 14.80 -15.35
N LYS A 88 -26.47 13.88 -16.04
CA LYS A 88 -25.99 13.31 -17.30
C LYS A 88 -25.64 14.38 -18.36
N SER A 89 -26.30 15.54 -18.31
CA SER A 89 -26.03 16.68 -19.20
C SER A 89 -24.60 17.21 -19.08
N ASP A 90 -23.96 17.02 -17.94
CA ASP A 90 -22.61 17.52 -17.68
C ASP A 90 -21.56 16.65 -18.38
N GLY A 91 -21.93 15.45 -18.82
CA GLY A 91 -21.10 14.55 -19.63
C GLY A 91 -19.90 13.94 -18.91
N LEU A 92 -19.67 14.30 -17.64
CA LEU A 92 -18.62 13.78 -16.76
C LEU A 92 -18.97 12.37 -16.29
N MET A 93 -17.97 11.50 -16.23
CA MET A 93 -18.14 10.12 -15.81
C MET A 93 -17.03 9.68 -14.89
N VAL A 94 -17.39 8.87 -13.89
CA VAL A 94 -16.47 8.19 -13.00
C VAL A 94 -16.72 6.69 -13.06
N ALA A 95 -15.66 5.92 -12.91
CA ALA A 95 -15.72 4.47 -12.75
C ALA A 95 -14.90 4.06 -11.54
N VAL A 96 -15.54 3.47 -10.53
CA VAL A 96 -14.90 3.08 -9.26
C VAL A 96 -14.65 1.57 -9.26
N LYS A 97 -13.42 1.17 -8.92
CA LYS A 97 -13.05 -0.25 -8.81
C LYS A 97 -13.62 -0.84 -7.52
N THR A 98 -14.22 -2.02 -7.62
CA THR A 98 -14.77 -2.77 -6.49
C THR A 98 -14.58 -4.28 -6.70
N ASN A 99 -14.45 -5.06 -5.63
CA ASN A 99 -14.56 -6.53 -5.64
C ASN A 99 -15.92 -6.99 -5.10
N GLU A 100 -16.70 -6.08 -4.52
CA GLU A 100 -18.04 -6.32 -4.02
C GLU A 100 -19.05 -5.52 -4.86
N MET A 101 -20.06 -6.21 -5.41
CA MET A 101 -21.19 -5.54 -6.04
C MET A 101 -22.48 -6.10 -5.48
N VAL A 102 -23.14 -5.26 -4.70
CA VAL A 102 -24.52 -5.45 -4.27
C VAL A 102 -25.30 -4.28 -4.85
N CYS A 103 -26.22 -4.56 -5.79
CA CYS A 103 -27.12 -3.54 -6.30
C CYS A 103 -28.01 -3.04 -5.15
N PRO A 104 -28.07 -1.72 -4.90
CA PRO A 104 -28.90 -1.20 -3.82
C PRO A 104 -30.38 -1.39 -4.18
N THR A 105 -31.20 -1.62 -3.16
CA THR A 105 -32.66 -1.71 -3.31
C THR A 105 -33.37 -0.38 -3.10
N GLY A 106 -32.67 0.62 -2.55
CA GLY A 106 -33.19 1.96 -2.25
C GLY A 106 -32.47 3.04 -3.04
N SER A 107 -31.49 3.70 -2.42
CA SER A 107 -30.73 4.77 -3.06
C SER A 107 -29.52 4.22 -3.81
N TYR A 108 -29.19 4.82 -4.94
CA TYR A 108 -27.92 4.55 -5.61
C TYR A 108 -26.72 4.92 -4.72
N LEU A 109 -26.89 5.86 -3.77
CA LEU A 109 -25.86 6.21 -2.78
C LEU A 109 -25.54 5.05 -1.82
N ASP A 110 -26.42 4.05 -1.75
CA ASP A 110 -26.24 2.86 -0.91
C ASP A 110 -25.39 1.78 -1.61
N ILE A 111 -24.86 2.06 -2.81
CA ILE A 111 -23.87 1.17 -3.45
C ILE A 111 -22.63 1.11 -2.56
N LYS A 112 -22.29 -0.09 -2.09
CA LYS A 112 -21.02 -0.37 -1.44
C LYS A 112 -19.90 -0.37 -2.47
N MET A 113 -18.89 0.47 -2.24
CA MET A 113 -17.70 0.58 -3.09
C MET A 113 -16.48 0.28 -2.25
N ALA A 114 -16.13 -1.01 -2.17
CA ALA A 114 -15.02 -1.51 -1.39
C ALA A 114 -14.02 -2.23 -2.29
N TYR A 115 -12.73 -2.09 -1.99
CA TYR A 115 -11.67 -2.78 -2.70
C TYR A 115 -10.46 -2.95 -1.77
N VAL A 116 -9.30 -3.34 -2.31
CA VAL A 116 -8.08 -3.56 -1.54
C VAL A 116 -6.89 -2.82 -2.16
N ASP A 117 -6.03 -2.27 -1.31
CA ASP A 117 -4.71 -1.77 -1.69
C ASP A 117 -3.78 -2.95 -1.93
N ARG A 118 -3.42 -3.12 -3.20
CA ARG A 118 -2.63 -4.26 -3.70
C ARG A 118 -1.11 -4.00 -3.69
N ARG A 119 -0.66 -2.83 -3.24
CA ARG A 119 0.77 -2.48 -3.15
C ARG A 119 1.48 -3.47 -2.22
N ASN A 120 2.65 -3.95 -2.66
CA ASN A 120 3.48 -4.94 -1.96
C ASN A 120 2.70 -6.15 -1.43
N ASP A 121 1.65 -6.57 -2.14
CA ASP A 121 0.76 -7.68 -1.77
C ASP A 121 0.12 -7.56 -0.37
N ALA A 122 -0.01 -6.33 0.15
CA ALA A 122 -0.61 -6.08 1.45
C ALA A 122 -2.11 -6.47 1.48
N ASN A 123 -2.82 -6.29 0.36
CA ASN A 123 -4.25 -6.53 0.22
C ASN A 123 -5.08 -5.84 1.31
N TYR A 124 -4.71 -4.60 1.67
CA TYR A 124 -5.33 -3.86 2.76
C TYR A 124 -6.70 -3.30 2.33
N PRO A 125 -7.80 -3.62 3.01
CA PRO A 125 -9.13 -3.20 2.58
C PRO A 125 -9.32 -1.69 2.70
N PHE A 126 -10.09 -1.12 1.80
CA PHE A 126 -10.61 0.24 1.90
C PHE A 126 -12.03 0.31 1.35
N GLU A 127 -12.79 1.29 1.82
CA GLU A 127 -14.16 1.53 1.38
C GLU A 127 -14.40 3.04 1.19
N TRP A 128 -15.12 3.37 0.12
CA TRP A 128 -15.65 4.71 -0.08
C TRP A 128 -16.82 4.94 0.89
N VAL A 129 -16.72 5.97 1.71
CA VAL A 129 -17.71 6.27 2.75
C VAL A 129 -18.79 7.18 2.18
N LYS A 130 -20.05 6.75 2.25
CA LYS A 130 -21.20 7.57 1.86
C LYS A 130 -21.24 8.87 2.67
N ASN A 131 -21.51 9.98 2.00
CA ASN A 131 -21.85 11.27 2.59
C ASN A 131 -23.20 11.77 2.03
N GLU A 132 -23.59 13.02 2.35
CA GLU A 132 -24.89 13.57 1.97
C GLU A 132 -25.16 13.53 0.46
N ASN A 133 -24.14 13.79 -0.37
CA ASN A 133 -24.29 14.01 -1.81
C ASN A 133 -23.41 13.08 -2.67
N GLY A 134 -22.83 12.03 -2.08
CA GLY A 134 -21.88 11.15 -2.77
C GLY A 134 -21.06 10.30 -1.82
N TRP A 135 -19.76 10.18 -2.10
CA TRP A 135 -18.83 9.38 -1.31
C TRP A 135 -17.52 10.12 -1.05
N THR A 136 -16.85 9.80 0.05
CA THR A 136 -15.50 10.27 0.37
C THR A 136 -14.55 9.11 0.56
N ILE A 137 -13.27 9.36 0.29
CA ILE A 137 -12.20 8.43 0.60
C ILE A 137 -10.94 9.17 1.02
N LYS A 138 -10.13 8.51 1.85
CA LYS A 138 -8.81 8.99 2.25
C LYS A 138 -7.87 7.79 2.36
N CYS A 139 -6.68 7.90 1.77
CA CYS A 139 -5.65 6.89 1.96
C CYS A 139 -4.93 7.12 3.29
N THR A 140 -4.91 6.11 4.15
CA THR A 140 -4.16 6.17 5.41
C THR A 140 -2.65 6.03 5.19
N CYS A 141 -2.23 5.43 4.07
CA CYS A 141 -0.82 5.27 3.69
C CYS A 141 -0.53 5.87 2.29
N PRO A 142 -0.66 7.20 2.11
CA PRO A 142 -0.48 7.81 0.80
C PRO A 142 0.99 7.74 0.35
N ALA A 143 1.21 7.83 -0.96
CA ALA A 143 2.56 7.92 -1.51
C ALA A 143 3.29 9.17 -0.96
N PRO A 144 4.62 9.10 -0.69
CA PRO A 144 5.54 7.99 -0.99
C PRO A 144 5.58 6.89 0.09
N GLY A 145 4.60 6.81 0.98
CA GLY A 145 4.46 5.71 1.93
C GLY A 145 4.25 4.36 1.23
N MET A 146 4.82 3.32 1.83
CA MET A 146 4.72 1.92 1.40
C MET A 146 3.94 1.13 2.44
N ILE A 147 3.10 0.22 1.98
CA ILE A 147 2.27 -0.63 2.83
C ILE A 147 2.81 -2.05 2.82
N PHE A 148 2.82 -2.73 3.96
CA PHE A 148 3.27 -4.14 4.06
C PHE A 148 2.39 -4.91 5.05
N LYS A 149 1.91 -6.09 4.64
CA LYS A 149 1.26 -7.04 5.54
C LYS A 149 2.36 -7.85 6.23
N ARG A 150 2.47 -7.74 7.56
CA ARG A 150 3.48 -8.42 8.38
C ARG A 150 2.92 -9.67 9.07
N SER A 151 1.61 -9.72 9.30
CA SER A 151 0.89 -10.90 9.78
C SER A 151 -0.58 -10.82 9.35
N GLU A 152 -1.40 -11.81 9.73
CA GLU A 152 -2.85 -11.77 9.49
C GLU A 152 -3.55 -10.58 10.16
N THR A 153 -2.99 -10.06 11.25
CA THR A 153 -3.59 -8.99 12.04
C THR A 153 -2.80 -7.68 11.99
N MET A 154 -1.71 -7.62 11.23
CA MET A 154 -0.81 -6.47 11.21
C MET A 154 -0.42 -6.08 9.79
N THR A 155 -0.85 -4.88 9.43
CA THR A 155 -0.40 -4.16 8.24
C THR A 155 0.23 -2.85 8.68
N VAL A 156 1.39 -2.50 8.14
CA VAL A 156 2.10 -1.28 8.48
C VAL A 156 2.16 -0.33 7.28
N CYS A 157 2.17 0.96 7.58
CA CYS A 157 2.60 1.99 6.64
C CYS A 157 3.99 2.49 7.05
N VAL A 158 4.95 2.44 6.13
CA VAL A 158 6.31 2.89 6.36
C VAL A 158 6.73 3.88 5.28
N LYS A 159 7.57 4.85 5.65
CA LYS A 159 8.07 5.88 4.75
C LYS A 159 9.52 6.20 5.09
N ARG A 160 10.33 6.36 4.04
CA ARG A 160 11.69 6.88 4.13
C ARG A 160 11.65 8.40 4.30
N TYR A 161 12.41 8.91 5.27
CA TYR A 161 12.65 10.33 5.45
C TYR A 161 14.14 10.61 5.28
N ASP A 162 14.46 11.64 4.50
CA ASP A 162 15.84 12.13 4.42
C ASP A 162 16.27 12.59 5.80
N PHE A 163 17.39 12.05 6.28
CA PHE A 163 17.81 12.26 7.66
C PHE A 163 19.31 12.08 7.80
N LYS A 164 19.95 12.98 8.55
CA LYS A 164 21.36 12.88 8.91
C LYS A 164 21.53 12.94 10.42
N GLY A 165 22.11 11.89 11.00
CA GLY A 165 22.34 11.78 12.43
C GLY A 165 22.67 10.36 12.88
N THR A 166 22.78 10.19 14.20
CA THR A 166 22.96 8.88 14.82
C THR A 166 21.66 8.08 14.80
N ASN A 167 21.71 6.80 15.20
CA ASN A 167 20.50 5.98 15.31
C ASN A 167 19.51 6.57 16.34
N ASN A 168 20.01 7.10 17.45
CA ASN A 168 19.17 7.71 18.48
C ASN A 168 18.51 8.99 17.99
N ASP A 169 19.23 9.82 17.22
CA ASP A 169 18.65 11.02 16.60
C ASP A 169 17.57 10.64 15.56
N ALA A 170 17.81 9.58 14.79
CA ALA A 170 16.86 9.06 13.80
C ALA A 170 15.56 8.57 14.46
N ARG A 171 15.68 7.89 15.61
CA ARG A 171 14.53 7.48 16.41
C ARG A 171 13.73 8.67 16.91
N LYS A 172 14.42 9.65 17.52
CA LYS A 172 13.79 10.88 18.00
C LYS A 172 13.10 11.62 16.85
N TYR A 173 13.71 11.67 15.68
CA TYR A 173 13.11 12.27 14.49
C TYR A 173 11.77 11.62 14.14
N CYS A 174 11.68 10.28 14.12
CA CYS A 174 10.39 9.62 13.87
C CYS A 174 9.35 9.95 14.96
N GLU A 175 9.76 9.98 16.23
CA GLU A 175 8.88 10.31 17.36
C GLU A 175 8.36 11.74 17.32
N ASP A 176 9.20 12.71 16.94
CA ASP A 176 8.82 14.11 16.77
C ASP A 176 7.81 14.29 15.60
N GLN A 177 7.71 13.32 14.69
CA GLN A 177 6.66 13.23 13.65
C GLN A 177 5.40 12.46 14.09
N GLY A 178 5.35 11.98 15.33
CA GLY A 178 4.28 11.11 15.83
C GLY A 178 4.33 9.68 15.27
N LEU A 179 5.49 9.26 14.75
CA LEU A 179 5.72 7.94 14.16
C LEU A 179 6.69 7.11 15.01
N LYS A 180 6.90 5.86 14.65
CA LYS A 180 7.97 5.01 15.19
C LYS A 180 9.05 4.80 14.15
N MET A 181 10.30 4.75 14.59
CA MET A 181 11.34 4.13 13.76
C MET A 181 11.04 2.64 13.70
N VAL A 182 11.00 2.05 12.50
CA VAL A 182 10.50 0.68 12.29
C VAL A 182 11.60 -0.21 11.73
N GLY A 183 11.61 -1.47 12.15
CA GLY A 183 12.48 -2.51 11.59
C GLY A 183 11.98 -3.00 10.24
N VAL A 184 12.68 -3.98 9.66
CA VAL A 184 12.31 -4.61 8.39
C VAL A 184 11.86 -6.05 8.66
N ALA A 185 10.69 -6.47 8.19
CA ALA A 185 10.14 -7.76 8.59
C ALA A 185 10.74 -8.96 7.83
N ASN A 186 11.08 -8.76 6.55
CA ASN A 186 11.57 -9.83 5.67
C ASN A 186 12.35 -9.27 4.48
N GLN A 187 12.97 -10.16 3.69
CA GLN A 187 13.79 -9.76 2.53
C GLN A 187 12.99 -9.05 1.43
N ALA A 188 11.74 -9.44 1.17
CA ALA A 188 10.92 -8.77 0.14
C ALA A 188 10.61 -7.31 0.53
N GLU A 189 10.32 -7.07 1.82
CA GLU A 189 10.17 -5.71 2.36
C GLU A 189 11.49 -4.93 2.27
N LEU A 190 12.63 -5.55 2.61
CA LEU A 190 13.95 -4.94 2.46
C LEU A 190 14.27 -4.52 1.02
N ASP A 191 13.98 -5.40 0.07
CA ASP A 191 14.22 -5.17 -1.35
C ASP A 191 13.34 -4.04 -1.87
N ALA A 192 12.07 -4.00 -1.48
CA ALA A 192 11.16 -2.90 -1.81
C ALA A 192 11.65 -1.55 -1.24
N LEU A 193 12.15 -1.54 0.00
CA LEU A 193 12.64 -0.34 0.68
C LEU A 193 13.99 0.16 0.15
N THR A 194 14.83 -0.73 -0.37
CA THR A 194 16.20 -0.42 -0.82
C THR A 194 16.39 -0.45 -2.34
N CYS A 195 15.37 -0.86 -3.10
CA CYS A 195 15.32 -1.05 -4.56
C CYS A 195 16.20 -0.09 -5.40
N GLY A 196 17.50 -0.37 -5.54
CA GLY A 196 18.46 0.46 -6.26
C GLY A 196 18.83 1.79 -5.59
N ILE A 197 18.31 2.07 -4.39
CA ILE A 197 18.63 3.24 -3.59
C ILE A 197 19.88 2.94 -2.78
N GLY A 198 21.03 3.41 -3.27
CA GLY A 198 22.34 3.28 -2.62
C GLY A 198 22.54 4.15 -1.37
N ARG A 199 21.48 4.43 -0.62
CA ARG A 199 21.49 5.31 0.57
C ARG A 199 21.22 4.51 1.83
N GLU A 200 22.02 4.80 2.86
CA GLU A 200 21.85 4.22 4.20
C GLU A 200 20.47 4.58 4.75
N LEU A 201 19.78 3.56 5.26
CA LEU A 201 18.46 3.69 5.86
C LEU A 201 18.54 3.17 7.29
N TRP A 202 18.50 4.07 8.27
CA TRP A 202 18.32 3.68 9.66
C TRP A 202 16.98 2.94 9.80
N VAL A 203 17.04 1.73 10.35
CA VAL A 203 15.87 0.91 10.66
C VAL A 203 15.92 0.53 12.13
N ASP A 204 14.77 0.31 12.75
CA ASP A 204 14.76 -0.13 14.14
C ASP A 204 15.34 -1.54 14.28
N GLY A 205 15.91 -1.79 15.45
CA GLY A 205 16.58 -3.05 15.77
C GLY A 205 17.95 -2.82 16.38
N THR A 206 18.23 -3.58 17.43
CA THR A 206 19.56 -3.69 18.01
C THR A 206 19.94 -5.15 18.21
N THR A 207 21.24 -5.41 18.28
CA THR A 207 21.74 -6.73 18.64
C THR A 207 23.08 -6.68 19.39
N SER A 208 23.36 -7.74 20.15
CA SER A 208 24.63 -7.98 20.82
C SER A 208 25.50 -9.03 20.14
N CYS A 209 25.02 -9.70 19.07
CA CYS A 209 25.83 -10.72 18.39
C CYS A 209 26.98 -10.10 17.61
N ILE A 210 28.13 -10.76 17.61
CA ILE A 210 29.35 -10.27 16.95
C ILE A 210 29.49 -10.81 15.50
N THR A 211 28.77 -11.88 15.14
CA THR A 211 28.94 -12.55 13.84
C THR A 211 27.65 -13.01 13.18
N ALA A 212 26.85 -13.85 13.83
CA ALA A 212 25.61 -14.39 13.27
C ALA A 212 24.55 -14.46 14.36
N CYS A 213 23.50 -13.67 14.20
CA CYS A 213 22.33 -13.72 15.05
C CYS A 213 21.28 -14.66 14.49
N SER A 214 20.57 -15.31 15.40
CA SER A 214 19.25 -15.89 15.13
C SER A 214 18.19 -14.77 15.08
N PRO A 215 17.03 -15.00 14.45
CA PRO A 215 15.95 -14.01 14.39
C PRO A 215 15.49 -13.46 15.76
N GLY A 216 15.63 -14.24 16.84
CA GLY A 216 15.28 -13.83 18.21
C GLY A 216 16.35 -13.00 18.94
N ASP A 217 17.55 -12.85 18.36
CA ASP A 217 18.65 -12.09 18.97
C ASP A 217 18.60 -10.59 18.60
N TYR A 218 17.56 -10.17 17.87
CA TYR A 218 17.28 -8.79 17.55
C TYR A 218 16.19 -8.24 18.46
N THR A 219 16.43 -7.05 19.01
CA THR A 219 15.47 -6.34 19.85
C THR A 219 14.96 -5.11 19.13
N PHE A 220 13.64 -4.97 19.05
CA PHE A 220 12.96 -3.82 18.43
C PHE A 220 12.27 -2.97 19.52
N GLN A 221 12.33 -1.66 19.34
CA GLN A 221 11.69 -0.64 20.18
C GLN A 221 10.53 0.07 19.45
N ASP A 222 10.12 -0.47 18.30
CA ASP A 222 9.05 0.07 17.45
C ASP A 222 7.62 -0.21 17.97
N GLY A 223 7.47 -0.70 19.20
CA GLY A 223 6.18 -1.03 19.79
C GLY A 223 5.59 -2.37 19.32
N GLY A 224 6.44 -3.26 18.79
CA GLY A 224 6.02 -4.58 18.33
C GLY A 224 5.55 -4.62 16.87
N LEU A 225 5.84 -3.55 16.11
CA LEU A 225 5.57 -3.52 14.67
C LEU A 225 6.47 -4.52 13.93
N THR A 226 7.69 -4.74 14.43
CA THR A 226 8.63 -5.74 13.89
C THR A 226 8.81 -6.87 14.90
N THR A 227 8.38 -8.06 14.53
CA THR A 227 8.48 -9.27 15.38
C THR A 227 9.47 -10.30 14.84
N SER A 228 9.92 -10.16 13.59
CA SER A 228 10.91 -11.04 12.97
C SER A 228 11.65 -10.31 11.84
N MET A 229 12.80 -10.84 11.47
CA MET A 229 13.58 -10.46 10.27
C MET A 229 13.77 -11.69 9.38
N SER A 230 12.67 -12.35 9.03
CA SER A 230 12.72 -13.66 8.36
C SER A 230 13.40 -13.58 7.00
N GLY A 231 14.44 -14.39 6.79
CA GLY A 231 15.19 -14.46 5.54
C GLY A 231 16.06 -13.23 5.23
N VAL A 232 16.12 -12.24 6.13
CA VAL A 232 16.96 -11.05 5.93
C VAL A 232 18.42 -11.41 6.17
N THR A 233 19.29 -11.05 5.22
CA THR A 233 20.73 -11.21 5.39
C THR A 233 21.32 -10.03 6.16
N VAL A 234 21.90 -10.31 7.32
CA VAL A 234 22.57 -9.32 8.17
C VAL A 234 24.09 -9.42 8.06
N LYS A 235 24.76 -8.29 7.86
CA LYS A 235 26.22 -8.16 7.82
C LYS A 235 26.70 -7.36 9.03
N TYR A 236 27.92 -7.64 9.49
CA TYR A 236 28.46 -7.10 10.73
C TYR A 236 29.75 -6.33 10.47
N ASP A 237 29.84 -5.14 11.07
CA ASP A 237 31.10 -4.41 11.25
C ASP A 237 31.69 -4.74 12.63
N THR A 238 32.99 -4.60 12.87
CA THR A 238 33.70 -5.33 13.94
C THR A 238 33.68 -4.75 15.37
N TYR A 239 32.65 -4.01 15.83
CA TYR A 239 32.68 -3.33 17.15
C TYR A 239 31.36 -3.40 17.96
N ARG A 240 31.46 -3.57 19.29
CA ARG A 240 30.34 -3.97 20.20
C ARG A 240 29.16 -2.99 20.27
N THR A 241 27.97 -3.58 20.49
CA THR A 241 26.60 -3.02 20.48
C THR A 241 26.18 -2.44 19.14
N TYR A 242 25.25 -3.14 18.47
CA TYR A 242 24.89 -2.85 17.09
C TYR A 242 23.49 -2.28 16.99
N CYS A 243 23.39 -1.15 16.31
CA CYS A 243 22.16 -0.66 15.71
C CYS A 243 22.09 -1.12 14.25
N LEU A 244 20.86 -1.32 13.75
CA LEU A 244 20.63 -1.81 12.40
C LEU A 244 20.42 -0.66 11.40
N TYR A 245 21.01 -0.80 10.21
CA TYR A 245 20.66 0.01 9.04
C TYR A 245 20.57 -0.86 7.80
N ALA A 246 19.78 -0.43 6.82
CA ALA A 246 19.64 -1.10 5.54
C ALA A 246 20.45 -0.37 4.44
N LEU A 247 21.13 -1.14 3.60
CA LEU A 247 21.87 -0.63 2.44
C LEU A 247 22.05 -1.74 1.40
N ASN A 248 21.70 -1.45 0.13
CA ASN A 248 21.89 -2.34 -1.02
C ASN A 248 21.30 -3.75 -0.83
N GLY A 249 20.07 -3.87 -0.32
CA GLY A 249 19.40 -5.16 -0.08
C GLY A 249 19.92 -5.97 1.11
N PHE A 250 20.81 -5.39 1.93
CA PHE A 250 21.30 -6.00 3.16
C PHE A 250 20.93 -5.15 4.36
N VAL A 251 20.75 -5.81 5.51
CA VAL A 251 20.81 -5.13 6.80
C VAL A 251 22.24 -5.24 7.32
N TRP A 252 22.69 -4.18 7.96
CA TRP A 252 24.01 -4.05 8.54
C TRP A 252 23.88 -3.71 10.01
N ALA A 253 24.72 -4.33 10.81
CA ALA A 253 24.88 -4.07 12.23
C ALA A 253 26.14 -3.21 12.42
N ASN A 254 25.98 -1.99 12.93
CA ASN A 254 27.11 -1.09 13.25
C ASN A 254 26.86 -0.26 14.52
N SER A 255 27.87 0.51 14.94
CA SER A 255 27.78 1.42 16.09
C SER A 255 26.57 2.35 15.98
N CYS A 256 25.79 2.43 17.05
CA CYS A 256 24.65 3.35 17.17
C CYS A 256 25.07 4.83 17.12
N ASP A 257 26.31 5.12 17.49
CA ASP A 257 26.88 6.47 17.53
C ASP A 257 27.44 6.91 16.17
N GLN A 258 27.50 5.99 15.20
CA GLN A 258 27.85 6.34 13.84
C GLN A 258 26.78 7.28 13.28
N THR A 259 27.21 8.39 12.70
CA THR A 259 26.33 9.23 11.88
C THR A 259 26.23 8.59 10.50
N ASN A 260 25.01 8.41 9.99
CA ASN A 260 24.81 7.98 8.62
C ASN A 260 25.42 8.98 7.62
N LYS A 261 25.61 8.54 6.38
CA LYS A 261 26.12 9.40 5.30
C LYS A 261 25.26 10.64 5.08
N ALA A 262 25.83 11.64 4.40
CA ALA A 262 25.16 12.93 4.16
C ALA A 262 23.84 12.80 3.38
N ASP A 263 23.68 11.73 2.60
CA ASP A 263 22.47 11.33 1.88
C ASP A 263 21.70 10.19 2.56
N GLY A 264 21.93 10.00 3.86
CA GLY A 264 21.27 9.00 4.66
C GLY A 264 19.78 9.27 4.88
N SER A 265 19.11 8.29 5.45
CA SER A 265 17.68 8.33 5.70
C SER A 265 17.30 7.51 6.92
N VAL A 266 16.06 7.66 7.38
CA VAL A 266 15.43 6.85 8.43
C VAL A 266 14.10 6.29 7.96
N LEU A 267 13.78 5.07 8.37
CA LEU A 267 12.50 4.43 8.15
C LEU A 267 11.57 4.73 9.33
N CYS A 268 10.56 5.56 9.10
CA CYS A 268 9.50 5.79 10.08
C CYS A 268 8.19 5.15 9.62
N GLY A 269 7.34 4.73 10.55
CA GLY A 269 6.07 4.09 10.22
C GLY A 269 5.16 3.89 11.42
N PHE A 270 4.02 3.27 11.14
CA PHE A 270 2.94 3.01 12.09
C PHE A 270 2.08 1.83 11.62
N ALA A 271 1.37 1.19 12.55
CA ALA A 271 0.35 0.19 12.21
C ALA A 271 -0.88 0.86 11.60
N LEU A 272 -1.39 0.30 10.51
CA LEU A 272 -2.69 0.70 9.98
C LEU A 272 -3.80 0.12 10.87
N PRO A 273 -4.91 0.86 11.05
CA PRO A 273 -6.09 0.33 11.74
C PRO A 273 -6.58 -0.96 11.08
N VAL A 274 -7.03 -1.91 11.90
CA VAL A 274 -7.74 -3.13 11.46
C VAL A 274 -9.18 -2.79 11.15
#